data_AF-A0A7S4SNI7-F1
#
_entry.id   AF-A0A7S4SNI7-F1
#
_cell.length_a   1.000
_cell.length_b   1.000
_cell.length_c   1.000
_cell.angle_alpha   90.00
_cell.angle_beta   90.00
_cell.angle_gamma   90.00
#
_symmetry.space_group_name_H-M   'P 1'
#
loop_
_entity.id
_entity.type
_entity.pdbx_description
1 polymer ?
#
loop_
_entity_poly.entity_id
_entity_poly.type
_entity_poly.pdbx_seq_one_letter_code
_entity_poly.pdbx_strand_id
1 'polypeptide(L)'
;MGDAANAAYPASWRLPSAADDCKIQVRVVHEFEACLSLSWTLSDHSALGAFVDFVVEMVIDHEGQNKKRSGEPLRPPEGAMVKRVSMGKDLAGKIQSMPSGRHFFVSVVGKTSTGQDRRSPWIHAETLSPDTRKNVLRSVDPMNVPRAGCERCPCPGYVPTTSANALNSKSDMLCRHCGCQCIDHVKVEVQEILSKREEKLKERLGRKTVKALPDEALEWDTRECALWIWTEGALHPRTAVGLHRPAPPEGAQLPLGGPEGLSGRKGRVSVVTPTTEPRHRFHRALWTCFEAQTWPDKELVVVETYTKEYSAFFADLAKKDPRVHYIKFQRPPGNDWSIGLKRNIGAHLATGEFIANFDDDDLYAPEYLTSMVNRLEDLGKQAIKLSSWFILNEATSRWAFCDPIAWGLSNGLDEGSQDVKSWAYGYGFSY
;
A
#
# COMPACT_ATOMS: atom_id res chain seq x y z
N MET A 1 8.01 29.24 18.75
CA MET A 1 6.61 28.74 18.80
C MET A 1 5.83 29.74 19.61
N GLY A 2 4.93 30.51 18.98
CA GLY A 2 4.06 31.46 19.69
C GLY A 2 2.75 30.79 20.07
N ASP A 3 2.27 31.03 21.29
CA ASP A 3 1.00 30.52 21.79
C ASP A 3 -0.17 31.02 20.92
N ALA A 4 -1.00 30.08 20.45
CA ALA A 4 -2.16 30.38 19.64
C ALA A 4 -3.35 30.80 20.52
N ALA A 5 -3.86 32.01 20.31
CA ALA A 5 -5.11 32.48 20.94
C ALA A 5 -6.28 32.37 19.95
N ASN A 6 -7.43 31.89 20.43
CA ASN A 6 -8.66 31.74 19.65
C ASN A 6 -9.66 32.86 19.98
N ALA A 7 -10.26 33.49 18.97
CA ALA A 7 -11.31 34.49 19.11
C ALA A 7 -12.37 34.37 18.00
N ALA A 8 -13.61 34.77 18.24
CA ALA A 8 -14.67 34.74 17.23
C ALA A 8 -14.49 35.86 16.18
N TYR A 9 -14.82 35.58 14.91
CA TYR A 9 -14.84 36.55 13.81
C TYR A 9 -16.05 37.51 13.93
N PRO A 10 -15.85 38.82 14.17
CA PRO A 10 -16.93 39.78 14.42
C PRO A 10 -17.57 40.37 13.16
N ALA A 11 -18.84 40.78 13.27
CA ALA A 11 -19.67 41.37 12.21
C ALA A 11 -19.12 42.66 11.56
N SER A 12 -18.34 43.46 12.31
CA SER A 12 -18.03 44.85 11.97
C SER A 12 -16.57 45.13 11.58
N TRP A 13 -15.86 44.14 11.03
CA TRP A 13 -14.44 44.33 10.66
C TRP A 13 -14.32 45.20 9.42
N ARG A 14 -13.73 46.39 9.61
CA ARG A 14 -13.51 47.33 8.50
C ARG A 14 -12.55 46.71 7.49
N LEU A 15 -12.97 46.69 6.22
CA LEU A 15 -12.05 46.53 5.11
C LEU A 15 -11.06 47.72 5.11
N PRO A 16 -9.81 47.52 4.63
CA PRO A 16 -8.90 48.64 4.42
C PRO A 16 -9.57 49.68 3.53
N SER A 17 -9.56 50.95 3.95
CA SER A 17 -10.09 52.02 3.11
C SER A 17 -9.09 52.31 1.99
N ALA A 18 -9.56 52.88 0.87
CA ALA A 18 -8.66 53.30 -0.21
C ALA A 18 -7.64 54.37 0.21
N ALA A 19 -7.80 54.98 1.40
CA ALA A 19 -6.98 56.05 1.95
C ALA A 19 -5.90 55.56 2.95
N ASP A 20 -5.61 54.26 3.02
CA ASP A 20 -4.57 53.71 3.89
C ASP A 20 -3.18 53.76 3.20
N ASP A 21 -2.24 54.53 3.75
CA ASP A 21 -0.91 54.83 3.16
C ASP A 21 -0.01 53.59 2.92
N CYS A 22 -0.23 52.47 3.61
CA CYS A 22 0.52 51.23 3.41
C CYS A 22 -0.40 50.00 3.41
N LYS A 23 -0.40 49.26 2.30
CA LYS A 23 -1.21 48.05 2.07
C LYS A 23 -0.39 46.80 2.26
N ILE A 24 -0.96 45.81 2.96
CA ILE A 24 -0.37 44.47 3.13
C ILE A 24 -0.98 43.52 2.10
N GLN A 25 -0.16 42.81 1.35
CA GLN A 25 -0.60 41.74 0.46
C GLN A 25 0.04 40.41 0.86
N VAL A 26 -0.81 39.45 1.25
CA VAL A 26 -0.39 38.07 1.59
C VAL A 26 -0.58 37.16 0.37
N ARG A 27 0.33 36.19 0.23
CA ARG A 27 0.23 35.11 -0.75
C ARG A 27 0.68 33.78 -0.15
N VAL A 28 0.08 32.69 -0.64
CA VAL A 28 0.60 31.34 -0.42
C VAL A 28 1.81 31.15 -1.31
N VAL A 29 2.92 30.71 -0.73
CA VAL A 29 4.17 30.40 -1.45
C VAL A 29 4.16 28.94 -1.89
N HIS A 30 3.88 28.04 -0.95
CA HIS A 30 3.81 26.59 -1.15
C HIS A 30 2.77 25.98 -0.22
N GLU A 31 2.10 24.95 -0.70
CA GLU A 31 1.11 24.17 0.02
C GLU A 31 1.71 22.81 0.39
N PHE A 32 1.52 22.40 1.62
CA PHE A 32 1.94 21.10 2.15
C PHE A 32 0.74 20.44 2.82
N GLU A 33 0.85 19.17 3.20
CA GLU A 33 -0.26 18.45 3.82
C GLU A 33 -0.52 18.89 5.27
N ALA A 34 0.51 19.27 6.01
CA ALA A 34 0.41 19.70 7.41
C ALA A 34 1.01 21.09 7.66
N CYS A 35 1.25 21.86 6.60
CA CYS A 35 1.90 23.16 6.68
C CYS A 35 1.42 24.12 5.58
N LEU A 36 1.27 25.41 5.92
CA LEU A 36 1.11 26.49 4.95
C LEU A 36 2.33 27.40 4.97
N SER A 37 2.95 27.59 3.81
CA SER A 37 4.04 28.56 3.65
C SER A 37 3.50 29.86 3.08
N LEU A 38 3.61 30.94 3.85
CA LEU A 38 3.06 32.25 3.53
C LEU A 38 4.18 33.28 3.36
N SER A 39 3.94 34.27 2.51
CA SER A 39 4.75 35.49 2.44
C SER A 39 3.84 36.69 2.26
N TRP A 40 4.26 37.85 2.76
CA TRP A 40 3.53 39.09 2.56
C TRP A 40 4.46 40.23 2.21
N THR A 41 3.91 41.21 1.50
CA THR A 41 4.61 42.41 1.05
C THR A 41 3.86 43.65 1.52
N LEU A 42 4.61 44.72 1.69
CA LEU A 42 4.10 46.05 2.03
C LEU A 42 4.18 46.92 0.79
N SER A 43 3.14 47.70 0.49
CA SER A 43 3.18 48.64 -0.64
C SER A 43 4.24 49.73 -0.46
N ASP A 44 4.57 50.04 0.81
CA ASP A 44 5.70 50.88 1.19
C ASP A 44 6.58 50.12 2.19
N HIS A 45 7.76 49.68 1.76
CA HIS A 45 8.71 48.96 2.59
C HIS A 45 9.32 49.83 3.70
N SER A 46 9.34 51.15 3.56
CA SER A 46 9.87 52.06 4.59
C SER A 46 9.01 52.06 5.86
N ALA A 47 7.74 51.66 5.73
CA ALA A 47 6.79 51.52 6.83
C ALA A 47 7.04 50.29 7.73
N LEU A 48 7.98 49.39 7.39
CA LEU A 48 8.25 48.18 8.19
C LEU A 48 8.60 48.52 9.65
N GLY A 49 9.30 49.64 9.87
CA GLY A 49 9.69 50.10 11.21
C GLY A 49 8.50 50.49 12.11
N ALA A 50 7.33 50.78 11.54
CA ALA A 50 6.12 51.14 12.28
C ALA A 50 5.35 49.92 12.83
N PHE A 51 5.66 48.72 12.34
CA PHE A 51 5.02 47.49 12.79
C PHE A 51 5.79 46.85 13.94
N VAL A 52 5.07 46.53 15.02
CA VAL A 52 5.63 45.84 16.20
C VAL A 52 5.51 44.33 16.09
N ASP A 53 4.52 43.83 15.36
CA ASP A 53 4.27 42.41 15.11
C ASP A 53 3.43 42.23 13.83
N PHE A 54 3.60 41.11 13.15
CA PHE A 54 2.69 40.60 12.13
C PHE A 54 1.98 39.38 12.68
N VAL A 55 0.65 39.42 12.71
CA VAL A 55 -0.18 38.31 13.16
C VAL A 55 -0.88 37.71 11.96
N VAL A 56 -0.64 36.43 11.70
CA VAL A 56 -1.43 35.68 10.73
C VAL A 56 -2.71 35.24 11.40
N GLU A 57 -3.84 35.57 10.78
CA GLU A 57 -5.16 35.12 11.17
C GLU A 57 -5.67 34.08 10.18
N MET A 58 -6.27 33.02 10.72
CA MET A 58 -6.73 31.88 9.94
C MET A 58 -8.11 31.41 10.41
N VAL A 59 -8.95 31.05 9.45
CA VAL A 59 -10.26 30.45 9.69
C VAL A 59 -10.40 29.21 8.79
N ILE A 60 -10.87 28.09 9.35
CA ILE A 60 -11.17 26.89 8.57
C ILE A 60 -12.43 27.13 7.74
N ASP A 61 -12.34 26.90 6.44
CA ASP A 61 -13.49 26.86 5.55
C ASP A 61 -14.11 25.46 5.58
N HIS A 62 -15.20 25.32 6.34
CA HIS A 62 -15.94 24.07 6.49
C HIS A 62 -16.87 23.76 5.31
N GLU A 63 -17.25 24.77 4.53
CA GLU A 63 -18.25 24.59 3.48
C GLU A 63 -17.62 24.01 2.21
N GLY A 64 -16.31 24.19 1.97
CA GLY A 64 -15.66 23.73 0.74
C GLY A 64 -16.37 24.25 -0.52
N GLN A 65 -17.18 25.30 -0.37
CA GLN A 65 -18.08 25.78 -1.40
C GLN A 65 -17.31 26.74 -2.29
N ASN A 66 -16.70 26.15 -3.30
CA ASN A 66 -16.45 26.82 -4.56
C ASN A 66 -17.80 27.27 -5.14
N LYS A 67 -18.28 28.45 -4.74
CA LYS A 67 -19.35 29.22 -5.40
C LYS A 67 -19.45 30.61 -4.78
N LYS A 68 -18.67 31.57 -5.29
CA LYS A 68 -19.21 32.94 -5.48
C LYS A 68 -18.52 33.70 -6.61
N ARG A 69 -19.35 34.53 -7.24
CA ARG A 69 -19.15 35.26 -8.50
C ARG A 69 -17.89 36.14 -8.46
N SER A 70 -17.22 36.21 -9.61
CA SER A 70 -16.10 37.13 -9.86
C SER A 70 -16.40 38.55 -9.36
N GLY A 71 -15.65 39.04 -8.36
CA GLY A 71 -15.64 40.46 -7.98
C GLY A 71 -15.94 40.79 -6.50
N GLU A 72 -16.46 39.88 -5.68
CA GLU A 72 -16.66 40.13 -4.24
C GLU A 72 -15.39 39.82 -3.41
N PRO A 73 -15.03 40.66 -2.41
CA PRO A 73 -13.91 40.37 -1.53
C PRO A 73 -14.21 39.17 -0.63
N LEU A 74 -13.28 38.21 -0.58
CA LEU A 74 -13.36 37.03 0.28
C LEU A 74 -13.50 37.43 1.76
N ARG A 75 -14.39 36.75 2.48
CA ARG A 75 -14.61 36.96 3.92
C ARG A 75 -14.96 35.64 4.63
N PRO A 76 -14.42 35.39 5.82
CA PRO A 76 -14.87 34.29 6.66
C PRO A 76 -16.32 34.47 7.11
N PRO A 77 -17.05 33.39 7.42
CA PRO A 77 -18.38 33.45 8.03
C PRO A 77 -18.37 34.22 9.35
N GLU A 78 -19.46 34.93 9.63
CA GLU A 78 -19.64 35.61 10.91
C GLU A 78 -19.65 34.61 12.07
N GLY A 79 -18.94 34.92 13.16
CA GLY A 79 -18.81 34.04 14.33
C GLY A 79 -17.79 32.90 14.17
N ALA A 80 -17.14 32.76 13.01
CA ALA A 80 -16.14 31.72 12.80
C ALA A 80 -14.94 31.86 13.76
N MET A 81 -14.38 30.73 14.18
CA MET A 81 -13.22 30.74 15.07
C MET A 81 -11.96 31.17 14.31
N VAL A 82 -11.35 32.28 14.75
CA VAL A 82 -10.10 32.80 14.20
C VAL A 82 -8.94 32.33 15.05
N LYS A 83 -8.04 31.57 14.44
CA LYS A 83 -6.74 31.22 15.02
C LYS A 83 -5.72 32.31 14.68
N ARG A 84 -4.98 32.77 15.69
CA ARG A 84 -3.94 33.80 15.53
C ARG A 84 -2.56 33.23 15.77
N VAL A 85 -1.61 33.57 14.90
CA VAL A 85 -0.20 33.17 15.02
C VAL A 85 0.68 34.41 14.86
N SER A 86 1.40 34.78 15.92
CA SER A 86 2.38 35.88 15.88
C SER A 86 3.63 35.46 15.09
N MET A 87 4.09 36.34 14.21
CA MET A 87 5.24 36.16 13.31
C MET A 87 6.36 37.17 13.60
N GLY A 88 6.24 37.99 14.64
CA GLY A 88 7.20 39.05 14.93
C GLY A 88 7.29 40.03 13.76
N LYS A 89 8.51 40.37 13.35
CA LYS A 89 8.77 41.29 12.23
C LYS A 89 9.05 40.59 10.91
N ASP A 90 8.90 39.27 10.86
CA ASP A 90 9.13 38.50 9.64
C ASP A 90 8.10 38.89 8.57
N LEU A 91 8.48 38.79 7.30
CA LEU A 91 7.60 39.01 6.14
C LEU A 91 7.22 37.69 5.45
N ALA A 92 7.61 36.56 6.05
CA ALA A 92 7.27 35.22 5.60
C ALA A 92 7.28 34.27 6.79
N GLY A 93 6.45 33.22 6.72
CA GLY A 93 6.33 32.26 7.81
C GLY A 93 5.76 30.94 7.33
N LYS A 94 6.07 29.87 8.09
CA LYS A 94 5.48 28.55 7.91
C LYS A 94 4.61 28.21 9.10
N ILE A 95 3.35 27.92 8.86
CA ILE A 95 2.40 27.54 9.91
C ILE A 95 2.27 26.03 9.88
N GLN A 96 2.78 25.37 10.92
CA GLN A 96 2.81 23.91 11.04
C GLN A 96 1.59 23.38 11.82
N SER A 97 1.47 22.05 11.86
CA SER A 97 0.39 21.32 12.56
C SER A 97 -1.00 21.69 12.02
N MET A 98 -1.07 21.90 10.72
CA MET A 98 -2.32 22.16 10.00
C MET A 98 -2.99 20.82 9.66
N PRO A 99 -4.33 20.72 9.70
CA PRO A 99 -5.02 19.53 9.22
C PRO A 99 -4.89 19.40 7.70
N SER A 100 -4.69 18.18 7.21
CA SER A 100 -4.53 17.89 5.78
C SER A 100 -5.82 17.90 5.00
N GLY A 101 -5.76 18.26 3.71
CA GLY A 101 -6.91 18.31 2.80
C GLY A 101 -7.98 19.32 3.22
N ARG A 102 -7.59 20.46 3.80
CA ARG A 102 -8.51 21.48 4.32
C ARG A 102 -8.30 22.82 3.63
N HIS A 103 -9.40 23.58 3.57
CA HIS A 103 -9.45 24.93 3.03
C HIS A 103 -9.44 25.95 4.16
N PHE A 104 -8.80 27.10 3.94
CA PHE A 104 -8.63 28.15 4.93
C PHE A 104 -8.81 29.53 4.31
N PHE A 105 -9.44 30.43 5.08
CA PHE A 105 -9.27 31.87 4.88
C PHE A 105 -8.06 32.34 5.66
N VAL A 106 -7.17 33.09 5.01
CA VAL A 106 -5.93 33.62 5.62
C VAL A 106 -5.83 35.12 5.41
N SER A 107 -5.44 35.85 6.45
CA SER A 107 -5.19 37.29 6.42
C SER A 107 -4.03 37.64 7.35
N VAL A 108 -3.24 38.66 7.00
CA VAL A 108 -2.12 39.15 7.82
C VAL A 108 -2.48 40.50 8.41
N VAL A 109 -2.25 40.65 9.71
CA VAL A 109 -2.46 41.89 10.47
C VAL A 109 -1.12 42.42 10.92
N GLY A 110 -0.71 43.56 10.37
CA GLY A 110 0.41 44.35 10.90
C GLY A 110 -0.06 45.16 12.10
N LYS A 111 0.43 44.81 13.29
CA LYS A 111 0.20 45.53 14.54
C LYS A 111 1.08 46.76 14.60
N THR A 112 0.51 47.92 14.91
CA THR A 112 1.26 49.19 15.05
C THR A 112 1.25 49.65 16.50
N SER A 113 2.27 50.41 16.91
CA SER A 113 2.35 50.98 18.26
C SER A 113 1.27 52.03 18.55
N THR A 114 0.68 52.61 17.50
CA THR A 114 -0.37 53.64 17.59
C THR A 114 -1.77 53.04 17.70
N GLY A 115 -1.92 51.71 17.63
CA GLY A 115 -3.21 51.02 17.67
C GLY A 115 -4.01 51.04 16.37
N GLN A 116 -3.48 51.67 15.31
CA GLN A 116 -4.05 51.61 13.96
C GLN A 116 -3.48 50.39 13.22
N ASP A 117 -4.04 49.22 13.49
CA ASP A 117 -3.61 47.98 12.84
C ASP A 117 -3.95 47.99 11.34
N ARG A 118 -3.04 47.44 10.53
CA ARG A 118 -3.24 47.29 9.08
C ARG A 118 -3.49 45.83 8.75
N ARG A 119 -4.40 45.56 7.81
CA ARG A 119 -4.82 44.20 7.47
C ARG A 119 -4.73 43.96 5.97
N SER A 120 -4.28 42.76 5.59
CA SER A 120 -4.39 42.30 4.21
C SER A 120 -5.82 41.84 3.89
N PRO A 121 -6.26 41.93 2.63
CA PRO A 121 -7.43 41.17 2.18
C PRO A 121 -7.33 39.70 2.59
N TRP A 122 -8.47 39.05 2.82
CA TRP A 122 -8.50 37.61 3.00
C TRP A 122 -8.19 36.93 1.67
N ILE A 123 -7.34 35.91 1.75
CA ILE A 123 -7.06 35.01 0.64
C ILE A 123 -7.53 33.61 0.99
N HIS A 124 -7.75 32.80 -0.03
CA HIS A 124 -7.94 31.37 0.13
C HIS A 124 -6.58 30.65 0.14
N ALA A 125 -6.44 29.64 0.99
CA ALA A 125 -5.29 28.75 1.03
C ALA A 125 -5.77 27.33 1.32
N GLU A 126 -5.06 26.32 0.82
CA GLU A 126 -5.39 24.92 1.08
C GLU A 126 -4.17 24.11 1.52
N THR A 127 -4.41 23.12 2.37
CA THR A 127 -3.44 22.06 2.63
C THR A 127 -3.71 20.90 1.69
N LEU A 128 -2.62 20.26 1.23
CA LEU A 128 -2.73 19.13 0.31
C LEU A 128 -3.42 17.93 1.00
N SER A 129 -4.26 17.21 0.26
CA SER A 129 -4.80 15.93 0.73
C SER A 129 -3.77 14.80 0.56
N PRO A 130 -3.60 13.89 1.55
CA PRO A 130 -2.79 12.69 1.39
C PRO A 130 -3.20 11.84 0.17
N ASP A 131 -4.47 11.85 -0.23
CA ASP A 131 -5.00 11.08 -1.37
C ASP A 131 -4.46 11.58 -2.72
N THR A 132 -3.91 12.81 -2.75
CA THR A 132 -3.30 13.39 -3.95
C THR A 132 -1.82 13.04 -4.11
N ARG A 133 -1.25 12.24 -3.19
CA ARG A 133 0.09 11.69 -3.33
C ARG A 133 0.13 10.81 -4.58
N LYS A 134 1.18 10.96 -5.41
CA LYS A 134 1.41 10.00 -6.49
C LYS A 134 1.79 8.66 -5.87
N ASN A 135 1.18 7.56 -6.33
CA ASN A 135 1.31 6.18 -5.81
C ASN A 135 2.75 5.59 -5.74
N VAL A 136 3.79 6.38 -6.06
CA VAL A 136 5.16 5.91 -6.27
C VAL A 136 6.17 6.66 -5.38
N LEU A 137 5.71 7.55 -4.49
CA LEU A 137 6.61 8.38 -3.68
C LEU A 137 6.99 7.67 -2.37
N ARG A 138 8.12 6.98 -2.40
CA ARG A 138 8.77 6.34 -1.23
C ARG A 138 9.14 7.39 -0.19
N SER A 139 9.20 7.05 1.09
CA SER A 139 9.76 7.93 2.15
C SER A 139 11.29 8.06 2.08
N VAL A 140 11.82 8.26 0.88
CA VAL A 140 13.25 8.45 0.57
C VAL A 140 13.47 9.85 0.05
N ASP A 141 14.59 10.45 0.40
CA ASP A 141 14.99 11.74 -0.14
C ASP A 141 15.38 11.66 -1.63
N PRO A 142 15.66 12.79 -2.29
CA PRO A 142 16.11 12.82 -3.69
C PRO A 142 17.44 12.09 -3.97
N MET A 143 18.15 11.62 -2.94
CA MET A 143 19.34 10.76 -3.07
C MET A 143 18.99 9.28 -2.83
N ASN A 144 17.69 8.94 -2.82
CA ASN A 144 17.16 7.61 -2.56
C ASN A 144 17.51 7.05 -1.17
N VAL A 145 17.74 7.94 -0.20
CA VAL A 145 18.04 7.56 1.19
C VAL A 145 16.77 7.62 2.04
N PRO A 146 16.40 6.54 2.76
CA PRO A 146 15.24 6.56 3.65
C PRO A 146 15.36 7.61 4.75
N ARG A 147 14.26 8.30 5.01
CA ARG A 147 14.17 9.38 5.99
C ARG A 147 13.00 9.13 6.94
N ALA A 148 13.27 9.12 8.24
CA ALA A 148 12.26 8.95 9.28
C ALA A 148 11.64 10.31 9.70
N GLY A 149 11.27 10.45 10.98
CA GLY A 149 10.67 11.67 11.52
C GLY A 149 11.56 12.91 11.37
N CYS A 150 10.94 14.08 11.49
CA CYS A 150 11.62 15.37 11.39
C CYS A 150 12.12 15.84 12.76
N GLU A 151 13.34 16.37 12.84
CA GLU A 151 13.90 16.93 14.08
C GLU A 151 13.39 18.34 14.40
N ARG A 152 12.78 19.03 13.42
CA ARG A 152 12.30 20.41 13.56
C ARG A 152 10.81 20.54 13.84
N CYS A 153 10.03 19.48 13.66
CA CYS A 153 8.58 19.51 13.77
C CYS A 153 8.02 18.11 14.07
N PRO A 154 6.76 17.97 14.52
CA PRO A 154 6.17 16.68 14.88
C PRO A 154 5.79 15.81 13.66
N CYS A 155 6.55 15.93 12.55
CA CYS A 155 6.30 15.16 11.34
C CYS A 155 6.77 13.71 11.53
N PRO A 156 5.89 12.72 11.32
CA PRO A 156 6.19 11.31 11.65
C PRO A 156 7.12 10.64 10.64
N GLY A 157 7.23 11.17 9.42
CA GLY A 157 8.03 10.59 8.35
C GLY A 157 8.17 11.52 7.15
N TYR A 158 9.27 11.39 6.42
CA TYR A 158 9.50 12.16 5.21
C TYR A 158 8.56 11.73 4.09
N VAL A 159 7.96 12.71 3.40
CA VAL A 159 7.12 12.48 2.22
C VAL A 159 7.73 13.30 1.07
N PRO A 160 8.12 12.71 -0.07
CA PRO A 160 8.68 13.47 -1.17
C PRO A 160 7.61 14.33 -1.88
N THR A 161 8.05 15.44 -2.47
CA THR A 161 7.22 16.29 -3.33
C THR A 161 7.15 15.80 -4.77
N THR A 162 8.20 15.14 -5.27
CA THR A 162 8.33 14.59 -6.62
C THR A 162 9.00 13.21 -6.60
N SER A 163 8.92 12.44 -7.70
CA SER A 163 9.58 11.13 -7.80
C SER A 163 11.09 11.31 -7.66
N ALA A 164 11.75 10.42 -6.90
CA ALA A 164 13.13 10.50 -6.43
C ALA A 164 14.24 10.84 -7.47
N ASN A 165 13.91 10.88 -8.77
CA ASN A 165 14.85 11.12 -9.87
C ASN A 165 14.71 12.50 -10.55
N ALA A 166 13.96 13.46 -9.97
CA ALA A 166 13.74 14.78 -10.56
C ALA A 166 14.19 15.92 -9.64
N LEU A 167 15.52 16.12 -9.51
CA LEU A 167 16.09 17.31 -8.88
C LEU A 167 16.04 18.49 -9.84
N ASN A 168 14.86 19.08 -10.00
CA ASN A 168 14.66 20.22 -10.91
C ASN A 168 14.60 21.56 -10.16
N SER A 169 14.38 21.55 -8.85
CA SER A 169 14.13 22.75 -8.06
C SER A 169 14.51 22.59 -6.58
N LYS A 170 14.75 23.72 -5.88
CA LYS A 170 14.96 23.72 -4.41
C LYS A 170 13.73 23.20 -3.63
N SER A 171 12.54 23.24 -4.22
CA SER A 171 11.30 22.70 -3.65
C SER A 171 11.24 21.15 -3.64
N ASP A 172 12.05 20.47 -4.46
CA ASP A 172 12.14 19.01 -4.47
C ASP A 172 12.84 18.46 -3.21
N MET A 173 13.58 19.32 -2.48
CA MET A 173 14.24 18.98 -1.23
C MET A 173 13.35 19.17 0.00
N LEU A 174 12.08 19.54 -0.18
CA LEU A 174 11.14 19.76 0.91
C LEU A 174 10.25 18.52 1.13
N CYS A 175 9.92 18.24 2.39
CA CYS A 175 8.92 17.24 2.73
C CYS A 175 7.52 17.75 2.33
N ARG A 176 6.80 17.03 1.47
CA ARG A 176 5.40 17.31 1.09
C ARG A 176 4.47 17.40 2.30
N HIS A 177 4.78 16.67 3.37
CA HIS A 177 3.96 16.66 4.57
C HIS A 177 4.15 17.94 5.41
N CYS A 178 5.37 18.21 5.87
CA CYS A 178 5.63 19.30 6.83
C CYS A 178 6.30 20.55 6.24
N GLY A 179 6.82 20.47 5.02
CA GLY A 179 7.56 21.54 4.35
C GLY A 179 8.97 21.81 4.89
N CYS A 180 9.50 20.95 5.78
CA CYS A 180 10.91 21.00 6.22
C CYS A 180 11.84 20.43 5.16
N GLN A 181 13.15 20.71 5.25
CA GLN A 181 14.11 20.13 4.30
C GLN A 181 14.29 18.64 4.58
N CYS A 182 14.61 17.84 3.56
CA CYS A 182 14.86 16.40 3.72
C CYS A 182 16.03 16.12 4.68
N ILE A 183 17.00 17.03 4.78
CA ILE A 183 18.12 16.94 5.73
C ILE A 183 17.70 17.11 7.19
N ASP A 184 16.54 17.74 7.44
CA ASP A 184 15.97 17.88 8.78
C ASP A 184 15.23 16.60 9.21
N HIS A 185 15.13 15.60 8.33
CA HIS A 185 14.61 14.27 8.66
C HIS A 185 15.74 13.29 8.94
N VAL A 186 15.54 12.48 9.98
CA VAL A 186 16.52 11.51 10.46
C VAL A 186 16.85 10.53 9.35
N LYS A 187 18.14 10.48 8.98
CA LYS A 187 18.66 9.52 8.00
C LYS A 187 18.54 8.12 8.59
N VAL A 188 17.95 7.19 7.84
CA VAL A 188 17.93 5.78 8.21
C VAL A 188 18.81 5.02 7.24
N GLU A 189 19.77 4.27 7.78
CA GLU A 189 20.61 3.40 6.97
C GLU A 189 19.80 2.21 6.46
N VAL A 190 19.78 2.00 5.14
CA VAL A 190 19.01 0.93 4.48
C VAL A 190 19.35 -0.44 5.09
N GLN A 191 20.63 -0.66 5.36
CA GLN A 191 21.12 -1.91 5.95
C GLN A 191 20.52 -2.20 7.34
N GLU A 192 20.24 -1.17 8.14
CA GLU A 192 19.62 -1.37 9.46
C GLU A 192 18.16 -1.82 9.31
N ILE A 193 17.43 -1.28 8.33
CA ILE A 193 16.05 -1.68 8.03
C ILE A 193 16.03 -3.14 7.55
N LEU A 194 16.90 -3.49 6.60
CA LEU A 194 16.97 -4.83 6.04
C LEU A 194 17.40 -5.85 7.11
N SER A 195 18.40 -5.53 7.93
CA SER A 195 18.84 -6.41 9.04
C SER A 195 17.70 -6.70 10.01
N LYS A 196 16.90 -5.69 10.40
CA LYS A 196 15.72 -5.91 11.27
C LYS A 196 14.66 -6.80 10.60
N ARG A 197 14.44 -6.66 9.30
CA ARG A 197 13.52 -7.54 8.54
C ARG A 197 14.05 -8.98 8.50
N GLU A 198 15.35 -9.15 8.28
CA GLU A 198 16.02 -10.45 8.29
C GLU A 198 15.91 -11.13 9.66
N GLU A 199 16.16 -10.40 10.76
CA GLU A 199 16.04 -10.92 12.12
C GLU A 199 14.62 -11.41 12.44
N LYS A 200 13.61 -10.59 12.12
CA LYS A 200 12.20 -10.95 12.33
C LYS A 200 11.80 -12.20 11.53
N LEU A 201 12.25 -12.29 10.28
CA LEU A 201 11.98 -13.47 9.46
C LEU A 201 12.77 -14.68 9.97
N LYS A 202 14.04 -14.51 10.35
CA LYS A 202 14.88 -15.56 10.94
C LYS A 202 14.21 -16.21 12.16
N GLU A 203 13.66 -15.40 13.07
CA GLU A 203 12.87 -15.86 14.21
C GLU A 203 11.62 -16.64 13.76
N ARG A 204 10.80 -16.06 12.88
CA ARG A 204 9.58 -16.70 12.37
C ARG A 204 9.85 -18.03 11.69
N LEU A 205 11.01 -18.18 11.04
CA LEU A 205 11.38 -19.39 10.32
C LEU A 205 12.07 -20.44 11.21
N GLY A 206 12.43 -20.10 12.45
CA GLY A 206 13.23 -20.98 13.31
C GLY A 206 14.60 -21.33 12.70
N ARG A 207 15.16 -20.48 11.81
CA ARG A 207 16.44 -20.74 11.13
C ARG A 207 17.59 -20.04 11.86
N LYS A 208 18.78 -20.66 11.85
CA LYS A 208 20.00 -20.04 12.42
C LYS A 208 20.55 -18.91 11.54
N THR A 209 20.39 -19.04 10.23
CA THR A 209 20.84 -18.07 9.24
C THR A 209 19.79 -17.94 8.13
N VAL A 210 19.73 -16.76 7.52
CA VAL A 210 18.87 -16.45 6.38
C VAL A 210 19.71 -15.82 5.27
N LYS A 211 19.26 -15.94 4.03
CA LYS A 211 19.87 -15.23 2.91
C LYS A 211 19.66 -13.73 3.12
N ALA A 212 20.74 -12.94 3.01
CA ALA A 212 20.66 -11.49 3.11
C ALA A 212 19.72 -10.92 2.03
N LEU A 213 18.94 -9.93 2.40
CA LEU A 213 18.06 -9.19 1.51
C LEU A 213 18.91 -8.21 0.67
N PRO A 214 18.70 -8.13 -0.66
CA PRO A 214 19.36 -7.13 -1.48
C PRO A 214 18.81 -5.72 -1.18
N ASP A 215 19.52 -4.67 -1.58
CA ASP A 215 19.12 -3.28 -1.31
C ASP A 215 17.73 -2.94 -1.88
N GLU A 216 17.36 -3.50 -3.04
CA GLU A 216 16.02 -3.32 -3.61
C GLU A 216 14.89 -3.91 -2.74
N ALA A 217 15.22 -4.80 -1.79
CA ALA A 217 14.24 -5.37 -0.87
C ALA A 217 13.68 -4.37 0.15
N LEU A 218 14.24 -3.16 0.19
CA LEU A 218 13.64 -2.06 0.94
C LEU A 218 12.20 -1.80 0.48
N GLU A 219 11.95 -1.94 -0.82
CA GLU A 219 10.64 -1.77 -1.44
C GLU A 219 9.76 -3.00 -1.36
N TRP A 220 10.32 -4.14 -0.95
CA TRP A 220 9.60 -5.39 -0.94
C TRP A 220 8.63 -5.44 0.24
N ASP A 221 7.46 -6.05 -0.01
CA ASP A 221 6.51 -6.40 1.03
C ASP A 221 7.03 -7.57 1.90
N THR A 222 6.34 -7.87 2.99
CA THR A 222 6.76 -8.96 3.92
C THR A 222 6.78 -10.33 3.25
N ARG A 223 5.90 -10.57 2.28
CA ARG A 223 5.79 -11.83 1.53
C ARG A 223 6.92 -11.95 0.50
N GLU A 224 7.24 -10.90 -0.24
CA GLU A 224 8.36 -10.82 -1.17
C GLU A 224 9.69 -11.11 -0.45
N CYS A 225 9.93 -10.48 0.70
CA CYS A 225 11.09 -10.79 1.54
C CYS A 225 11.08 -12.24 2.03
N ALA A 226 9.92 -12.76 2.45
CA ALA A 226 9.82 -14.14 2.92
C ALA A 226 10.09 -15.16 1.81
N LEU A 227 9.60 -14.92 0.59
CA LEU A 227 9.87 -15.77 -0.58
C LEU A 227 11.35 -15.80 -0.92
N TRP A 228 12.03 -14.65 -0.94
CA TRP A 228 13.48 -14.59 -1.14
C TRP A 228 14.23 -15.44 -0.12
N ILE A 229 13.92 -15.25 1.17
CA ILE A 229 14.59 -15.96 2.25
C ILE A 229 14.28 -17.47 2.22
N TRP A 230 13.02 -17.84 2.01
CA TRP A 230 12.59 -19.24 1.98
C TRP A 230 13.20 -20.01 0.82
N THR A 231 13.34 -19.36 -0.33
CA THR A 231 13.98 -19.92 -1.52
C THR A 231 15.50 -19.77 -1.51
N GLU A 232 16.07 -19.22 -0.43
CA GLU A 232 17.51 -18.97 -0.29
C GLU A 232 18.10 -18.09 -1.42
N GLY A 233 17.26 -17.20 -1.97
CA GLY A 233 17.59 -16.31 -3.09
C GLY A 233 17.40 -16.95 -4.47
N ALA A 234 16.89 -18.18 -4.56
CA ALA A 234 16.63 -18.82 -5.85
C ALA A 234 15.44 -18.18 -6.61
N LEU A 235 14.46 -17.64 -5.88
CA LEU A 235 13.38 -16.85 -6.47
C LEU A 235 13.58 -15.37 -6.13
N HIS A 236 13.81 -14.56 -7.16
CA HIS A 236 13.67 -13.12 -7.04
C HIS A 236 12.20 -12.71 -7.24
N PRO A 237 11.50 -12.15 -6.23
CA PRO A 237 10.05 -11.96 -6.26
C PRO A 237 9.58 -11.08 -7.44
N ARG A 238 10.37 -10.08 -7.84
CA ARG A 238 9.96 -9.12 -8.89
C ARG A 238 10.46 -9.42 -10.30
N THR A 239 11.32 -10.41 -10.49
CA THR A 239 11.98 -10.64 -11.80
C THR A 239 11.99 -12.11 -12.22
N ALA A 240 11.65 -13.03 -11.32
CA ALA A 240 11.61 -14.46 -11.63
C ALA A 240 10.63 -14.80 -12.77
N VAL A 241 9.64 -13.95 -13.02
CA VAL A 241 8.72 -14.07 -14.16
C VAL A 241 8.40 -12.64 -14.59
N GLY A 242 8.62 -12.28 -15.85
CA GLY A 242 8.44 -10.93 -16.40
C GLY A 242 7.01 -10.37 -16.39
N LEU A 243 6.18 -10.81 -15.45
CA LEU A 243 4.81 -10.40 -15.19
C LEU A 243 4.79 -9.79 -13.79
N HIS A 244 4.99 -8.47 -13.72
CA HIS A 244 4.88 -7.73 -12.46
C HIS A 244 3.43 -7.76 -11.96
N ARG A 245 3.21 -8.21 -10.71
CA ARG A 245 2.01 -7.83 -9.96
C ARG A 245 2.33 -6.56 -9.17
N PRO A 246 1.70 -5.40 -9.46
CA PRO A 246 1.96 -4.19 -8.69
C PRO A 246 1.54 -4.41 -7.23
N ALA A 247 2.35 -3.89 -6.31
CA ALA A 247 1.99 -3.87 -4.90
C ALA A 247 0.69 -3.07 -4.70
N PRO A 248 -0.18 -3.47 -3.77
CA PRO A 248 -1.37 -2.71 -3.45
C PRO A 248 -0.99 -1.31 -2.90
N PRO A 249 -1.76 -0.25 -3.20
CA PRO A 249 -1.52 1.07 -2.63
C PRO A 249 -1.56 1.06 -1.10
N GLU A 250 -0.64 1.79 -0.47
CA GLU A 250 -0.60 1.97 0.98
C GLU A 250 -1.87 2.67 1.45
N GLY A 251 -2.62 2.05 2.38
CA GLY A 251 -3.87 2.62 2.92
C GLY A 251 -5.17 2.24 2.18
N ALA A 252 -5.13 1.33 1.20
CA ALA A 252 -6.35 0.81 0.59
C ALA A 252 -7.30 0.24 1.67
N GLN A 253 -8.54 0.74 1.74
CA GLN A 253 -9.59 0.07 2.51
C GLN A 253 -9.91 -1.24 1.81
N LEU A 254 -9.40 -2.32 2.39
CA LEU A 254 -9.51 -3.65 1.84
C LEU A 254 -10.94 -4.16 2.08
N PRO A 255 -11.70 -4.51 1.03
CA PRO A 255 -12.90 -5.30 1.24
C PRO A 255 -12.53 -6.67 1.85
N LEU A 256 -13.52 -7.51 2.18
CA LEU A 256 -13.26 -8.88 2.65
C LEU A 256 -12.51 -9.67 1.56
N GLY A 257 -11.19 -9.78 1.71
CA GLY A 257 -10.25 -10.30 0.72
C GLY A 257 -9.00 -9.42 0.72
N GLY A 258 -7.81 -10.01 0.89
CA GLY A 258 -6.57 -9.25 1.06
C GLY A 258 -6.26 -8.29 -0.11
N PRO A 259 -5.28 -7.38 0.08
CA PRO A 259 -4.86 -6.40 -0.94
C PRO A 259 -4.53 -7.00 -2.31
N GLU A 260 -4.18 -8.28 -2.31
CA GLU A 260 -3.69 -9.04 -3.44
C GLU A 260 -4.82 -9.30 -4.46
N GLY A 261 -6.07 -9.55 -4.02
CA GLY A 261 -7.19 -9.81 -4.92
C GLY A 261 -7.54 -8.62 -5.84
N LEU A 262 -7.26 -7.39 -5.40
CA LEU A 262 -7.59 -6.15 -6.11
C LEU A 262 -6.74 -5.89 -7.36
N SER A 263 -5.53 -6.46 -7.43
CA SER A 263 -4.64 -6.34 -8.61
C SER A 263 -4.74 -7.53 -9.56
N GLY A 264 -5.49 -8.57 -9.20
CA GLY A 264 -5.78 -9.70 -10.07
C GLY A 264 -6.69 -9.30 -11.22
N ARG A 265 -6.57 -9.99 -12.36
CA ARG A 265 -7.52 -9.85 -13.46
C ARG A 265 -8.88 -10.38 -13.01
N LYS A 266 -9.87 -9.49 -12.96
CA LYS A 266 -11.23 -9.80 -12.55
C LYS A 266 -11.80 -11.00 -13.32
N GLY A 267 -12.38 -11.97 -12.61
CA GLY A 267 -12.97 -13.20 -13.13
C GLY A 267 -11.98 -14.29 -13.54
N ARG A 268 -10.67 -14.03 -13.54
CA ARG A 268 -9.67 -15.05 -13.88
C ARG A 268 -9.41 -15.98 -12.70
N VAL A 269 -9.27 -17.28 -12.99
CA VAL A 269 -8.79 -18.30 -12.05
C VAL A 269 -7.35 -18.69 -12.37
N SER A 270 -6.45 -18.53 -11.40
CA SER A 270 -5.10 -19.09 -11.44
C SER A 270 -5.07 -20.44 -10.75
N VAL A 271 -4.85 -21.50 -11.53
CA VAL A 271 -4.66 -22.86 -11.02
C VAL A 271 -3.19 -23.02 -10.64
N VAL A 272 -2.91 -23.24 -9.36
CA VAL A 272 -1.55 -23.38 -8.82
C VAL A 272 -1.27 -24.84 -8.51
N THR A 273 -0.17 -25.37 -9.04
CA THR A 273 0.22 -26.77 -8.83
C THR A 273 1.70 -26.90 -8.46
N PRO A 274 2.01 -27.37 -7.24
CA PRO A 274 3.35 -27.79 -6.87
C PRO A 274 3.63 -29.19 -7.41
N THR A 275 4.86 -29.45 -7.90
CA THR A 275 5.27 -30.80 -8.30
C THR A 275 6.76 -31.06 -8.06
N THR A 276 7.21 -32.29 -8.30
CA THR A 276 8.58 -32.75 -8.16
C THR A 276 8.98 -33.71 -9.29
N GLU A 277 10.29 -33.86 -9.49
CA GLU A 277 10.85 -34.78 -10.48
C GLU A 277 10.25 -36.21 -10.48
N PRO A 278 10.06 -36.91 -9.33
CA PRO A 278 9.45 -38.25 -9.33
C PRO A 278 7.97 -38.29 -9.75
N ARG A 279 7.31 -37.14 -9.88
CA ARG A 279 5.87 -37.01 -10.15
C ARG A 279 5.55 -36.70 -11.61
N HIS A 280 6.57 -36.69 -12.49
CA HIS A 280 6.41 -36.46 -13.93
C HIS A 280 5.34 -37.32 -14.61
N ARG A 281 5.08 -38.54 -14.09
CA ARG A 281 4.04 -39.44 -14.58
C ARG A 281 2.63 -38.83 -14.57
N PHE A 282 2.36 -37.87 -13.68
CA PHE A 282 1.04 -37.27 -13.51
C PHE A 282 0.81 -36.02 -14.37
N HIS A 283 1.87 -35.43 -14.94
CA HIS A 283 1.81 -34.12 -15.56
C HIS A 283 0.83 -34.02 -16.73
N ARG A 284 0.72 -35.10 -17.52
CA ARG A 284 -0.26 -35.18 -18.61
C ARG A 284 -1.70 -35.22 -18.09
N ALA A 285 -1.95 -35.94 -17.01
CA ALA A 285 -3.28 -36.03 -16.42
C ALA A 285 -3.70 -34.68 -15.81
N LEU A 286 -2.78 -33.99 -15.13
CA LEU A 286 -3.00 -32.62 -14.65
C LEU A 286 -3.37 -31.67 -15.79
N TRP A 287 -2.62 -31.69 -16.89
CA TRP A 287 -2.94 -30.87 -18.06
C TRP A 287 -4.33 -31.18 -18.61
N THR A 288 -4.68 -32.46 -18.79
CA THR A 288 -6.01 -32.87 -19.26
C THR A 288 -7.11 -32.34 -18.36
N CYS A 289 -6.93 -32.41 -17.03
CA CYS A 289 -7.90 -31.89 -16.07
C CYS A 289 -8.05 -30.37 -16.16
N PHE A 290 -6.93 -29.65 -16.27
CA PHE A 290 -6.93 -28.19 -16.44
C PHE A 290 -7.59 -27.77 -17.75
N GLU A 291 -7.22 -28.40 -18.86
CA GLU A 291 -7.73 -28.09 -20.20
C GLU A 291 -9.24 -28.31 -20.28
N ALA A 292 -9.74 -29.39 -19.67
CA ALA A 292 -11.15 -29.73 -19.63
C ALA A 292 -12.01 -28.78 -18.79
N GLN A 293 -11.42 -27.91 -17.94
CA GLN A 293 -12.23 -27.02 -17.11
C GLN A 293 -13.11 -26.09 -17.97
N THR A 294 -14.38 -25.98 -17.63
CA THR A 294 -15.34 -25.14 -18.38
C THR A 294 -15.19 -23.64 -18.08
N TRP A 295 -14.42 -23.28 -17.05
CA TRP A 295 -14.15 -21.88 -16.71
C TRP A 295 -13.41 -21.15 -17.86
N PRO A 296 -13.89 -19.98 -18.32
CA PRO A 296 -13.42 -19.36 -19.56
C PRO A 296 -12.02 -18.73 -19.46
N ASP A 297 -11.75 -17.93 -18.43
CA ASP A 297 -10.45 -17.26 -18.24
C ASP A 297 -9.68 -17.93 -17.10
N LYS A 298 -8.76 -18.82 -17.47
CA LYS A 298 -7.93 -19.59 -16.54
C LYS A 298 -6.48 -19.69 -17.01
N GLU A 299 -5.57 -19.75 -16.05
CA GLU A 299 -4.14 -20.00 -16.25
C GLU A 299 -3.66 -21.11 -15.31
N LEU A 300 -2.59 -21.79 -15.69
CA LEU A 300 -1.97 -22.87 -14.93
C LEU A 300 -0.55 -22.45 -14.54
N VAL A 301 -0.29 -22.34 -13.24
CA VAL A 301 1.02 -22.01 -12.67
C VAL A 301 1.61 -23.27 -12.05
N VAL A 302 2.58 -23.88 -12.72
CA VAL A 302 3.27 -25.09 -12.25
C VAL A 302 4.62 -24.71 -11.65
N VAL A 303 4.82 -25.05 -10.37
CA VAL A 303 6.09 -24.85 -9.67
C VAL A 303 6.73 -26.21 -9.41
N GLU A 304 7.75 -26.53 -10.17
CA GLU A 304 8.50 -27.78 -10.04
C GLU A 304 9.84 -27.56 -9.35
N THR A 305 10.20 -28.48 -8.47
CA THR A 305 11.58 -28.67 -8.04
C THR A 305 12.10 -30.02 -8.53
N TYR A 306 13.37 -30.06 -8.90
CA TYR A 306 13.98 -31.25 -9.47
C TYR A 306 15.43 -31.40 -9.01
N THR A 307 15.97 -32.61 -9.06
CA THR A 307 17.36 -32.89 -8.72
C THR A 307 18.22 -33.07 -9.97
N LYS A 308 17.74 -33.84 -10.96
CA LYS A 308 18.48 -34.10 -12.21
C LYS A 308 17.77 -33.49 -13.40
N GLU A 309 16.52 -33.91 -13.65
CA GLU A 309 15.76 -33.51 -14.83
C GLU A 309 14.44 -32.87 -14.44
N TYR A 310 14.10 -31.78 -15.13
CA TYR A 310 12.81 -31.12 -15.02
C TYR A 310 11.82 -31.69 -16.04
N SER A 311 10.52 -31.43 -15.88
CA SER A 311 9.52 -31.92 -16.82
C SER A 311 9.68 -31.36 -18.23
N ALA A 312 10.12 -32.22 -19.16
CA ALA A 312 10.15 -31.90 -20.58
C ALA A 312 8.74 -31.59 -21.14
N PHE A 313 7.71 -32.25 -20.59
CA PHE A 313 6.32 -32.02 -20.98
C PHE A 313 5.87 -30.58 -20.70
N PHE A 314 6.01 -30.09 -19.46
CA PHE A 314 5.62 -28.71 -19.15
C PHE A 314 6.54 -27.68 -19.80
N ALA A 315 7.82 -28.00 -19.99
CA ALA A 315 8.74 -27.12 -20.71
C ALA A 315 8.36 -26.91 -22.19
N ASP A 316 7.86 -27.95 -22.86
CA ASP A 316 7.35 -27.86 -24.23
C ASP A 316 5.97 -27.20 -24.27
N LEU A 317 5.08 -27.58 -23.35
CA LEU A 317 3.72 -27.05 -23.27
C LEU A 317 3.68 -25.55 -23.02
N ALA A 318 4.49 -25.03 -22.09
CA ALA A 318 4.56 -23.60 -21.77
C ALA A 318 5.05 -22.72 -22.95
N LYS A 319 5.71 -23.31 -23.96
CA LYS A 319 6.07 -22.60 -25.20
C LYS A 319 4.91 -22.50 -26.19
N LYS A 320 3.95 -23.42 -26.09
CA LYS A 320 2.85 -23.61 -27.05
C LYS A 320 1.55 -22.99 -26.53
N ASP A 321 1.33 -23.04 -25.23
CA ASP A 321 0.12 -22.53 -24.60
C ASP A 321 0.45 -21.38 -23.64
N PRO A 322 0.03 -20.13 -23.95
CA PRO A 322 0.33 -18.96 -23.14
C PRO A 322 -0.37 -18.96 -21.77
N ARG A 323 -1.32 -19.87 -21.53
CA ARG A 323 -1.98 -20.03 -20.24
C ARG A 323 -1.11 -20.80 -19.24
N VAL A 324 -0.02 -21.44 -19.67
CA VAL A 324 0.82 -22.28 -18.83
C VAL A 324 2.08 -21.54 -18.43
N HIS A 325 2.19 -21.22 -17.14
CA HIS A 325 3.35 -20.64 -16.51
C HIS A 325 4.12 -21.73 -15.78
N TYR A 326 5.22 -22.20 -16.37
CA TYR A 326 6.04 -23.26 -15.80
C TYR A 326 7.35 -22.72 -15.24
N ILE A 327 7.52 -22.85 -13.93
CA ILE A 327 8.69 -22.39 -13.19
C ILE A 327 9.36 -23.60 -12.55
N LYS A 328 10.68 -23.70 -12.70
CA LYS A 328 11.45 -24.86 -12.27
C LYS A 328 12.70 -24.46 -11.49
N PHE A 329 12.99 -25.18 -10.42
CA PHE A 329 14.16 -24.93 -9.57
C PHE A 329 14.92 -26.23 -9.33
N GLN A 330 16.20 -26.24 -9.69
CA GLN A 330 17.06 -27.36 -9.32
C GLN A 330 17.37 -27.28 -7.81
N ARG A 331 17.22 -28.40 -7.11
CA ARG A 331 17.46 -28.53 -5.67
C ARG A 331 18.42 -29.69 -5.38
N PRO A 332 19.21 -29.61 -4.29
CA PRO A 332 20.05 -30.73 -3.87
C PRO A 332 19.16 -31.91 -3.42
N PRO A 333 19.61 -33.16 -3.63
CA PRO A 333 18.94 -34.33 -3.07
C PRO A 333 18.74 -34.19 -1.56
N GLY A 334 17.52 -34.49 -1.07
CA GLY A 334 17.17 -34.38 0.35
C GLY A 334 16.92 -32.96 0.87
N ASN A 335 17.00 -31.93 0.02
CA ASN A 335 16.73 -30.53 0.39
C ASN A 335 15.70 -29.88 -0.56
N ASP A 336 14.58 -30.57 -0.73
CA ASP A 336 13.45 -30.06 -1.49
C ASP A 336 12.67 -29.00 -0.69
N TRP A 337 12.00 -28.11 -1.40
CA TRP A 337 11.07 -27.16 -0.81
C TRP A 337 9.77 -27.82 -0.40
N SER A 338 9.15 -27.33 0.68
CA SER A 338 7.84 -27.78 1.09
C SER A 338 6.78 -27.49 0.02
N ILE A 339 5.70 -28.28 0.04
CA ILE A 339 4.52 -28.06 -0.81
C ILE A 339 3.98 -26.64 -0.59
N GLY A 340 3.89 -26.20 0.67
CA GLY A 340 3.46 -24.84 1.03
C GLY A 340 4.32 -23.74 0.43
N LEU A 341 5.65 -23.91 0.42
CA LEU A 341 6.53 -22.93 -0.21
C LEU A 341 6.27 -22.86 -1.73
N LYS A 342 6.14 -24.00 -2.41
CA LYS A 342 5.83 -24.02 -3.85
C LYS A 342 4.46 -23.40 -4.15
N ARG A 343 3.44 -23.64 -3.31
CA ARG A 343 2.13 -22.97 -3.41
C ARG A 343 2.23 -21.46 -3.19
N ASN A 344 3.03 -21.00 -2.22
CA ASN A 344 3.27 -19.57 -2.00
C ASN A 344 3.94 -18.91 -3.21
N ILE A 345 4.88 -19.60 -3.86
CA ILE A 345 5.47 -19.16 -5.13
C ILE A 345 4.38 -19.06 -6.20
N GLY A 346 3.59 -20.13 -6.39
CA GLY A 346 2.52 -20.13 -7.38
C GLY A 346 1.47 -19.03 -7.15
N ALA A 347 1.06 -18.80 -5.90
CA ALA A 347 0.13 -17.75 -5.52
C ALA A 347 0.72 -16.35 -5.74
N HIS A 348 2.02 -16.17 -5.52
CA HIS A 348 2.72 -14.92 -5.82
C HIS A 348 2.71 -14.60 -7.32
N LEU A 349 2.84 -15.64 -8.15
CA LEU A 349 2.89 -15.53 -9.62
C LEU A 349 1.51 -15.53 -10.28
N ALA A 350 0.47 -15.95 -9.56
CA ALA A 350 -0.91 -15.92 -10.01
C ALA A 350 -1.35 -14.49 -10.39
N THR A 351 -1.99 -14.36 -11.55
CA THR A 351 -2.54 -13.11 -12.06
C THR A 351 -4.07 -13.02 -11.92
N GLY A 352 -4.72 -14.09 -11.47
CA GLY A 352 -6.16 -14.17 -11.31
C GLY A 352 -6.70 -13.49 -10.05
N GLU A 353 -7.99 -13.20 -10.08
CA GLU A 353 -8.79 -12.83 -8.90
C GLU A 353 -8.96 -14.03 -7.96
N PHE A 354 -9.12 -15.23 -8.53
CA PHE A 354 -9.26 -16.47 -7.78
C PHE A 354 -8.01 -17.34 -7.90
N ILE A 355 -7.68 -18.05 -6.83
CA ILE A 355 -6.64 -19.08 -6.83
C ILE A 355 -7.29 -20.43 -6.53
N ALA A 356 -7.03 -21.42 -7.38
CA ALA A 356 -7.39 -22.80 -7.15
C ALA A 356 -6.13 -23.64 -7.01
N ASN A 357 -6.03 -24.45 -5.96
CA ASN A 357 -4.92 -25.39 -5.80
C ASN A 357 -5.30 -26.70 -6.49
N PHE A 358 -4.51 -27.14 -7.47
CA PHE A 358 -4.60 -28.47 -8.04
C PHE A 358 -3.37 -29.26 -7.61
N ASP A 359 -3.58 -30.38 -6.94
CA ASP A 359 -2.54 -31.38 -6.77
C ASP A 359 -2.37 -32.17 -8.07
N ASP A 360 -1.14 -32.51 -8.42
CA ASP A 360 -0.79 -33.08 -9.72
C ASP A 360 -1.29 -34.53 -9.89
N ASP A 361 -1.56 -35.26 -8.80
CA ASP A 361 -2.10 -36.63 -8.79
C ASP A 361 -3.62 -36.73 -8.61
N ASP A 362 -4.33 -35.61 -8.58
CA ASP A 362 -5.78 -35.57 -8.44
C ASP A 362 -6.51 -35.53 -9.79
N LEU A 363 -7.78 -35.94 -9.76
CA LEU A 363 -8.70 -35.85 -10.90
C LEU A 363 -9.76 -34.76 -10.63
N TYR A 364 -9.85 -33.80 -11.53
CA TYR A 364 -10.82 -32.70 -11.45
C TYR A 364 -11.86 -32.80 -12.55
N ALA A 365 -13.14 -32.77 -12.18
CA ALA A 365 -14.24 -32.77 -13.14
C ALA A 365 -14.23 -31.48 -13.99
N PRO A 366 -14.72 -31.49 -15.25
CA PRO A 366 -14.75 -30.31 -16.12
C PRO A 366 -15.42 -29.08 -15.49
N GLU A 367 -16.43 -29.26 -14.64
CA GLU A 367 -17.17 -28.18 -13.99
C GLU A 367 -16.63 -27.81 -12.59
N TYR A 368 -15.48 -28.35 -12.17
CA TYR A 368 -14.94 -28.15 -10.83
C TYR A 368 -14.72 -26.67 -10.51
N LEU A 369 -13.95 -25.94 -11.34
CA LEU A 369 -13.70 -24.52 -11.11
C LEU A 369 -15.00 -23.70 -11.08
N THR A 370 -15.89 -23.92 -12.05
CA THR A 370 -17.19 -23.24 -12.12
C THR A 370 -18.02 -23.48 -10.86
N SER A 371 -18.09 -24.72 -10.38
CA SER A 371 -18.85 -25.07 -9.18
C SER A 371 -18.27 -24.41 -7.93
N MET A 372 -16.94 -24.46 -7.77
CA MET A 372 -16.27 -23.93 -6.58
C MET A 372 -16.29 -22.39 -6.53
N VAL A 373 -16.02 -21.73 -7.66
CA VAL A 373 -16.02 -20.25 -7.73
C VAL A 373 -17.41 -19.70 -7.54
N ASN A 374 -18.43 -20.21 -8.26
CA ASN A 374 -19.81 -19.73 -8.09
C ASN A 374 -20.27 -19.90 -6.63
N ARG A 375 -19.95 -21.04 -5.99
CA ARG A 375 -20.32 -21.27 -4.59
C ARG A 375 -19.60 -20.34 -3.63
N LEU A 376 -18.32 -20.01 -3.90
CA LEU A 376 -17.55 -19.05 -3.11
C LEU A 376 -18.19 -17.66 -3.16
N GLU A 377 -18.54 -17.21 -4.37
CA GLU A 377 -19.17 -15.91 -4.63
C GLU A 377 -20.59 -15.83 -4.05
N ASP A 378 -21.44 -16.83 -4.29
CA ASP A 378 -22.81 -16.90 -3.77
C ASP A 378 -22.87 -16.78 -2.25
N LEU A 379 -21.87 -17.34 -1.55
CA LEU A 379 -21.78 -17.29 -0.09
C LEU A 379 -21.06 -16.04 0.44
N GLY A 380 -20.46 -15.23 -0.44
CA GLY A 380 -19.63 -14.09 -0.07
C GLY A 380 -18.47 -14.46 0.85
N LYS A 381 -17.81 -15.61 0.59
CA LYS A 381 -16.70 -16.11 1.42
C LYS A 381 -15.35 -15.87 0.74
N GLN A 382 -14.28 -15.95 1.53
CA GLN A 382 -12.90 -15.74 1.06
C GLN A 382 -12.17 -17.04 0.71
N ALA A 383 -12.67 -18.18 1.21
CA ALA A 383 -12.10 -19.49 0.95
C ALA A 383 -13.20 -20.54 0.92
N ILE A 384 -13.00 -21.55 0.07
CA ILE A 384 -13.89 -22.71 -0.06
C ILE A 384 -13.04 -23.96 -0.25
N LYS A 385 -13.53 -25.10 0.23
CA LYS A 385 -12.96 -26.43 0.01
C LYS A 385 -14.05 -27.46 -0.18
N LEU A 386 -13.68 -28.63 -0.71
CA LEU A 386 -14.56 -29.80 -0.73
C LEU A 386 -14.82 -30.32 0.70
N SER A 387 -16.07 -30.58 1.04
CA SER A 387 -16.43 -31.23 2.32
C SER A 387 -16.21 -32.75 2.29
N SER A 388 -16.27 -33.34 1.11
CA SER A 388 -16.12 -34.78 0.86
C SER A 388 -15.56 -35.01 -0.55
N TRP A 389 -14.95 -36.17 -0.78
CA TRP A 389 -14.29 -36.49 -2.05
C TRP A 389 -14.22 -37.99 -2.30
N PHE A 390 -14.03 -38.34 -3.58
CA PHE A 390 -13.72 -39.71 -3.96
C PHE A 390 -12.22 -39.96 -3.92
N ILE A 391 -11.81 -41.17 -3.58
CA ILE A 391 -10.42 -41.62 -3.55
C ILE A 391 -10.29 -42.78 -4.53
N LEU A 392 -9.34 -42.67 -5.47
CA LEU A 392 -8.95 -43.78 -6.32
C LEU A 392 -7.65 -44.40 -5.78
N ASN A 393 -7.72 -45.67 -5.41
CA ASN A 393 -6.51 -46.43 -5.10
C ASN A 393 -5.91 -46.99 -6.41
N GLU A 394 -4.84 -46.37 -6.91
CA GLU A 394 -4.18 -46.77 -8.17
C GLU A 394 -3.75 -48.26 -8.16
N ALA A 395 -3.24 -48.76 -7.04
CA ALA A 395 -2.73 -50.13 -6.94
C ALA A 395 -3.83 -51.21 -7.05
N THR A 396 -5.05 -50.89 -6.62
CA THR A 396 -6.18 -51.84 -6.61
C THR A 396 -7.28 -51.48 -7.60
N SER A 397 -7.19 -50.31 -8.25
CA SER A 397 -8.23 -49.74 -9.11
C SER A 397 -9.61 -49.66 -8.44
N ARG A 398 -9.63 -49.44 -7.11
CA ARG A 398 -10.86 -49.31 -6.33
C ARG A 398 -11.14 -47.86 -5.98
N TRP A 399 -12.43 -47.52 -6.02
CA TRP A 399 -12.94 -46.24 -5.56
C TRP A 399 -13.41 -46.35 -4.11
N ALA A 400 -13.13 -45.31 -3.34
CA ALA A 400 -13.67 -45.08 -2.01
C ALA A 400 -14.27 -43.67 -1.94
N PHE A 401 -15.08 -43.42 -0.92
CA PHE A 401 -15.67 -42.11 -0.65
C PHE A 401 -15.25 -41.66 0.75
N CYS A 402 -14.75 -40.44 0.86
CA CYS A 402 -14.33 -39.82 2.10
C CYS A 402 -15.31 -38.72 2.47
N ASP A 403 -15.99 -38.90 3.61
CA ASP A 403 -16.80 -37.87 4.26
C ASP A 403 -16.39 -37.80 5.74
N PRO A 404 -15.49 -36.87 6.10
CA PRO A 404 -15.00 -36.73 7.47
C PRO A 404 -16.09 -36.52 8.51
N ILE A 405 -17.14 -35.76 8.17
CA ILE A 405 -18.22 -35.42 9.09
C ILE A 405 -19.13 -36.63 9.30
N ALA A 406 -19.57 -37.27 8.21
CA ALA A 406 -20.38 -38.48 8.31
C ALA A 406 -19.64 -39.61 9.04
N TRP A 407 -18.32 -39.77 8.77
CA TRP A 407 -17.48 -40.71 9.50
C TRP A 407 -17.46 -40.40 11.00
N GLY A 408 -17.25 -39.15 11.39
CA GLY A 408 -17.25 -38.71 12.79
C GLY A 408 -18.55 -39.06 13.51
N LEU A 409 -19.68 -38.65 12.93
CA LEU A 409 -21.02 -38.91 13.47
C LEU A 409 -21.28 -40.43 13.63
N SER A 410 -20.86 -41.25 12.66
CA SER A 410 -21.03 -42.71 12.74
C SER A 410 -20.20 -43.38 13.84
N ASN A 411 -19.15 -42.71 14.32
CA ASN A 411 -18.30 -43.17 15.42
C ASN A 411 -18.67 -42.53 16.78
N GLY A 412 -19.82 -41.85 16.85
CA GLY A 412 -20.27 -41.17 18.08
C GLY A 412 -19.47 -39.92 18.42
N LEU A 413 -18.75 -39.35 17.46
CA LEU A 413 -18.03 -38.08 17.60
C LEU A 413 -18.90 -36.91 17.15
N ASP A 414 -18.73 -35.75 17.78
CA ASP A 414 -19.33 -34.50 17.31
C ASP A 414 -18.47 -33.84 16.22
N GLU A 415 -19.09 -32.99 15.38
CA GLU A 415 -18.40 -32.22 14.33
C GLU A 415 -17.31 -31.29 14.89
N GLY A 416 -17.45 -30.89 16.15
CA GLY A 416 -16.52 -30.03 16.86
C GLY A 416 -15.28 -30.78 17.36
N SER A 417 -15.28 -32.11 17.35
CA SER A 417 -14.18 -32.95 17.84
C SER A 417 -12.90 -32.71 17.06
N GLN A 418 -11.75 -32.82 17.75
CA GLN A 418 -10.45 -32.54 17.15
C GLN A 418 -10.14 -33.48 15.99
N ASP A 419 -10.51 -34.75 16.10
CA ASP A 419 -10.28 -35.76 15.06
C ASP A 419 -11.08 -35.43 13.80
N VAL A 420 -12.38 -35.17 13.94
CA VAL A 420 -13.24 -34.80 12.80
C VAL A 420 -12.75 -33.51 12.16
N LYS A 421 -12.36 -32.50 12.95
CA LYS A 421 -11.76 -31.26 12.43
C LYS A 421 -10.45 -31.50 11.70
N SER A 422 -9.60 -32.40 12.18
CA SER A 422 -8.33 -32.73 11.52
C SER A 422 -8.58 -33.29 10.12
N TRP A 423 -9.53 -34.22 9.97
CA TRP A 423 -9.89 -34.76 8.66
C TRP A 423 -10.66 -33.75 7.79
N ALA A 424 -11.60 -33.02 8.38
CA ALA A 424 -12.45 -32.07 7.68
C ALA A 424 -11.70 -30.81 7.22
N TYR A 425 -10.64 -30.39 7.92
CA TYR A 425 -9.95 -29.12 7.62
C TYR A 425 -8.45 -29.26 7.37
N GLY A 426 -7.79 -30.29 7.89
CA GLY A 426 -6.33 -30.45 7.81
C GLY A 426 -5.79 -30.70 6.40
N TYR A 427 -6.55 -31.38 5.54
CA TYR A 427 -6.10 -31.75 4.19
C TYR A 427 -6.42 -30.69 3.12
N GLY A 428 -7.30 -29.72 3.40
CA GLY A 428 -7.85 -28.82 2.36
C GLY A 428 -7.21 -27.43 2.27
N PHE A 429 -6.60 -26.94 3.36
CA PHE A 429 -6.10 -25.56 3.44
C PHE A 429 -4.62 -25.46 3.83
N SER A 430 -3.91 -26.57 4.04
CA SER A 430 -2.62 -26.56 4.72
C SER A 430 -1.67 -27.61 4.17
N TYR A 431 -0.57 -27.13 3.57
CA TYR A 431 0.78 -27.68 3.75
C TYR A 431 1.77 -26.52 3.78
#